data_AF-W4MA23-F1
#
_entry.id   AF-W4MA23-F1
#
_cell.length_a   1.000
_cell.length_b   1.000
_cell.length_c   1.000
_cell.angle_alpha   90.00
_cell.angle_beta   90.00
_cell.angle_gamma   90.00
#
_symmetry.space_group_name_H-M   'P 1'
#
loop_
_entity.id
_entity.type
_entity.pdbx_description
1 polymer ?
#
loop_
_entity_poly.entity_id
_entity_poly.type
_entity_poly.pdbx_seq_one_letter_code
_entity_poly.pdbx_strand_id
1 'polypeptide(L)'
;MQILLALKHQVQPNAYVTLDDPNDACLLIGNQGLRQRTGLDAYPHRYDLGEEWTAWTSLPFVFVHWLVRLDLDPKLIAQLEDALYVGLQDWADGLFRFASSRDDLLMRARDILSYTQGIRYFSGRPEQRSMALFRQYLEQLHTPLEPSGDEMAEEH
;
A
#
# COMPACT_ATOMS: atom_id res chain seq x y z
N MET A 1 2.48 6.49 -2.81
CA MET A 1 3.75 6.89 -3.46
C MET A 1 4.13 8.33 -3.14
N GLN A 2 3.25 9.32 -3.35
CA GLN A 2 3.51 10.74 -3.07
C GLN A 2 4.10 11.02 -1.68
N ILE A 3 3.54 10.44 -0.62
CA ILE A 3 4.07 10.57 0.76
C ILE A 3 5.55 10.18 0.85
N LEU A 4 5.93 9.02 0.32
CA LEU A 4 7.31 8.56 0.40
C LEU A 4 8.24 9.47 -0.42
N LEU A 5 7.82 9.84 -1.63
CA LEU A 5 8.64 10.72 -2.48
C LEU A 5 8.86 12.08 -1.83
N ALA A 6 7.79 12.76 -1.44
CA ALA A 6 7.88 14.12 -0.93
C ALA A 6 8.39 14.21 0.52
N LEU A 7 7.96 13.32 1.42
CA LEU A 7 8.28 13.44 2.85
C LEU A 7 9.49 12.61 3.28
N LYS A 8 9.72 11.44 2.69
CA LYS A 8 10.90 10.60 3.02
C LYS A 8 12.10 10.95 2.16
N HIS A 9 11.90 11.05 0.85
CA HIS A 9 12.98 11.27 -0.11
C HIS A 9 13.17 12.74 -0.52
N GLN A 10 12.21 13.61 -0.21
CA GLN A 10 12.23 15.03 -0.59
C GLN A 10 12.36 15.23 -2.11
N VAL A 11 11.73 14.35 -2.89
CA VAL A 11 11.67 14.38 -4.35
C VAL A 11 10.25 14.71 -4.81
N GLN A 12 10.14 15.66 -5.73
CA GLN A 12 8.89 15.97 -6.42
C GLN A 12 8.97 15.46 -7.87
N PRO A 13 8.07 14.56 -8.29
CA PRO A 13 8.01 14.16 -9.70
C PRO A 13 7.66 15.34 -10.59
N ASN A 14 8.32 15.42 -11.75
CA ASN A 14 8.01 16.43 -12.75
C ASN A 14 6.59 16.24 -13.33
N ALA A 15 6.18 14.99 -13.53
CA ALA A 15 4.84 14.63 -14.00
C ALA A 15 4.44 13.22 -13.54
N TYR A 16 3.13 12.99 -13.47
CA TYR A 16 2.55 11.65 -13.40
C TYR A 16 1.97 11.32 -14.78
N VAL A 17 2.48 10.27 -15.40
CA VAL A 17 2.10 9.83 -16.75
C VAL A 17 1.54 8.41 -16.72
N THR A 18 0.96 7.96 -17.83
CA THR A 18 0.52 6.57 -17.96
C THR A 18 1.72 5.64 -18.19
N LEU A 19 1.52 4.33 -18.03
CA LEU A 19 2.60 3.35 -18.26
C LEU A 19 3.05 3.29 -19.73
N ASP A 20 2.22 3.74 -20.66
CA ASP A 20 2.51 3.73 -22.10
C ASP A 20 3.37 4.94 -22.53
N ASP A 21 3.43 5.97 -21.70
CA ASP A 21 4.25 7.16 -21.94
C ASP A 21 5.69 6.94 -21.44
N PRO A 22 6.70 7.64 -22.01
CA PRO A 22 8.05 7.63 -21.47
C PRO A 22 8.07 8.03 -19.99
N ASN A 23 8.67 7.18 -19.14
CA ASN A 23 8.74 7.40 -17.70
C ASN A 23 10.03 6.81 -17.11
N ASP A 24 10.54 7.46 -16.05
CA ASP A 24 11.75 7.02 -15.33
C ASP A 24 11.45 6.00 -14.23
N ALA A 25 10.19 5.91 -13.80
CA ALA A 25 9.71 5.01 -12.76
C ALA A 25 8.21 4.73 -12.93
N CYS A 26 7.82 3.50 -12.57
CA CYS A 26 6.43 3.06 -12.62
C CYS A 26 5.95 2.50 -11.27
N LEU A 27 4.67 2.72 -10.94
CA LEU A 27 4.01 2.09 -9.81
C LEU A 27 3.11 0.94 -10.29
N LEU A 28 3.41 -0.29 -9.85
CA LEU A 28 2.61 -1.47 -10.16
C LEU A 28 1.94 -2.00 -8.89
N ILE A 29 0.64 -2.29 -8.97
CA ILE A 29 -0.16 -2.84 -7.87
C ILE A 29 -0.89 -4.11 -8.30
N GLY A 30 -1.34 -4.90 -7.33
CA GLY A 30 -2.10 -6.13 -7.56
C GLY A 30 -1.32 -7.14 -8.42
N ASN A 31 -2.01 -7.80 -9.35
CA ASN A 31 -1.43 -8.85 -10.17
C ASN A 31 -0.24 -8.38 -11.03
N GLN A 32 -0.21 -7.13 -11.47
CA GLN A 32 0.93 -6.58 -12.21
C GLN A 32 2.17 -6.48 -11.33
N GLY A 33 2.02 -6.01 -10.10
CA GLY A 33 3.11 -5.97 -9.12
C GLY A 33 3.62 -7.37 -8.78
N LEU A 34 2.72 -8.34 -8.59
CA LEU A 34 3.08 -9.74 -8.32
C LEU A 34 3.81 -10.40 -9.49
N ARG A 35 3.36 -10.15 -10.72
CA ARG A 35 3.98 -10.68 -11.94
C ARG A 35 5.37 -10.12 -12.13
N GLN A 36 5.55 -8.83 -11.87
CA GLN A 36 6.83 -8.12 -11.99
C GLN A 36 7.61 -8.03 -10.67
N ARG A 37 7.30 -8.90 -9.70
CA ARG A 37 7.92 -8.89 -8.36
C ARG A 37 9.44 -9.03 -8.40
N THR A 38 9.98 -9.65 -9.45
CA THR A 38 11.42 -9.84 -9.66
C THR A 38 12.12 -8.63 -10.28
N GLY A 39 11.36 -7.57 -10.63
CA GLY A 39 11.85 -6.39 -11.33
C GLY A 39 11.44 -6.38 -12.80
N LEU A 40 11.73 -5.25 -13.45
CA LEU A 40 11.54 -5.03 -14.88
C LEU A 40 12.90 -4.67 -15.48
N ASP A 41 13.27 -5.26 -16.60
CA ASP A 41 14.59 -5.03 -17.22
C ASP A 41 14.86 -3.55 -17.55
N ALA A 42 13.82 -2.78 -17.86
CA ALA A 42 13.91 -1.35 -18.16
C ALA A 42 14.20 -0.48 -16.93
N TYR A 43 14.01 -0.99 -15.70
CA TYR A 43 14.14 -0.21 -14.47
C TYR A 43 15.16 -0.88 -13.52
N PRO A 44 16.32 -0.24 -13.25
CA PRO A 44 17.40 -0.87 -12.48
C PRO A 44 17.10 -1.03 -10.99
N HIS A 45 16.05 -0.36 -10.48
CA HIS A 45 15.69 -0.35 -9.07
C HIS A 45 14.26 -0.83 -8.86
N ARG A 46 14.04 -1.53 -7.75
CA ARG A 46 12.73 -2.03 -7.31
C ARG A 46 12.55 -1.73 -5.83
N TYR A 47 11.39 -1.19 -5.48
CA TYR A 47 11.02 -0.87 -4.11
C TYR A 47 9.70 -1.54 -3.75
N ASP A 48 9.64 -2.21 -2.61
CA ASP A 48 8.37 -2.63 -2.00
C ASP A 48 7.87 -1.50 -1.09
N LEU A 49 6.69 -0.93 -1.40
CA LEU A 49 6.19 0.22 -0.66
C LEU A 49 5.83 -0.11 0.81
N GLY A 50 5.45 -1.36 1.09
CA GLY A 50 5.19 -1.82 2.46
C GLY A 50 6.48 -1.92 3.25
N GLU A 51 7.55 -2.42 2.64
CA GLU A 51 8.89 -2.44 3.22
C GLU A 51 9.43 -1.02 3.44
N GLU A 52 9.35 -0.15 2.44
CA GLU A 52 9.79 1.25 2.53
C GLU A 52 9.08 2.04 3.63
N TRP A 53 7.77 1.79 3.80
CA TRP A 53 6.97 2.36 4.88
C TRP A 53 7.37 1.79 6.24
N THR A 54 7.53 0.48 6.34
CA THR A 54 7.90 -0.18 7.61
C THR A 54 9.29 0.25 8.06
N ALA A 55 10.26 0.30 7.14
CA ALA A 55 11.62 0.77 7.44
C ALA A 55 11.65 2.22 7.91
N TRP A 56 10.78 3.08 7.35
CA TRP A 56 10.74 4.49 7.72
C TRP A 56 9.97 4.77 9.01
N THR A 57 8.85 4.09 9.24
CA THR A 57 7.91 4.42 10.33
C THR A 57 7.92 3.42 11.48
N SER A 58 8.56 2.26 11.31
CA SER A 58 8.45 1.09 12.20
C SER A 58 7.02 0.57 12.37
N LEU A 59 6.10 0.91 11.47
CA LEU A 59 4.69 0.51 11.51
C LEU A 59 4.31 -0.31 10.27
N PRO A 60 3.35 -1.25 10.36
CA PRO A 60 2.89 -2.02 9.20
C PRO A 60 2.16 -1.12 8.21
N PHE A 61 2.28 -1.35 6.91
CA PHE A 61 1.53 -0.57 5.92
C PHE A 61 0.14 -1.19 5.65
N VAL A 62 -0.92 -0.37 5.74
CA VAL A 62 -2.31 -0.84 5.57
C VAL A 62 -2.81 -0.44 4.18
N PHE A 63 -3.02 -1.42 3.30
CA PHE A 63 -3.47 -1.20 1.93
C PHE A 63 -5.00 -1.15 1.80
N VAL A 64 -5.72 -2.00 2.54
CA VAL A 64 -7.17 -2.15 2.45
C VAL A 64 -7.74 -2.32 3.86
N HIS A 65 -8.90 -1.73 4.10
CA HIS A 65 -9.63 -1.88 5.34
C HIS A 65 -11.14 -1.98 5.06
N TRP A 66 -11.81 -2.96 5.66
CA TRP A 66 -13.27 -3.08 5.59
C TRP A 66 -13.90 -2.03 6.51
N LEU A 67 -14.85 -1.27 5.99
CA LEU A 67 -15.54 -0.21 6.72
C LEU A 67 -17.04 -0.42 6.60
N VAL A 68 -17.74 -0.31 7.73
CA VAL A 68 -19.20 -0.33 7.79
C VAL A 68 -19.71 1.05 8.14
N ARG A 69 -20.90 1.40 7.65
CA ARG A 69 -21.58 2.62 8.10
C ARG A 69 -22.12 2.42 9.51
N LEU A 70 -22.11 3.48 10.31
CA LEU A 70 -22.52 3.45 11.71
C LEU A 70 -24.04 3.27 11.89
N ASP A 71 -24.83 3.48 10.84
CA ASP A 71 -26.29 3.38 10.85
C ASP A 71 -26.83 2.02 10.36
N LEU A 72 -25.95 1.05 10.12
CA LEU A 72 -26.35 -0.32 9.75
C LEU A 72 -26.84 -1.12 10.95
N ASP A 73 -27.75 -2.05 10.70
CA ASP A 73 -28.23 -3.00 11.71
C ASP A 73 -27.04 -3.77 12.32
N PRO A 74 -26.84 -3.72 13.65
CA PRO A 74 -25.79 -4.48 14.33
C PRO A 74 -25.78 -5.97 13.98
N LYS A 75 -26.94 -6.57 13.67
CA LYS A 75 -27.02 -7.97 13.23
C LYS A 75 -26.34 -8.19 11.89
N LEU A 76 -26.51 -7.26 10.94
CA LEU A 76 -25.86 -7.33 9.64
C LEU A 76 -24.35 -7.14 9.76
N ILE A 77 -23.90 -6.25 10.67
CA ILE A 77 -22.48 -6.06 10.96
C ILE A 77 -21.87 -7.37 11.50
N ALA A 78 -22.53 -7.99 12.48
CA ALA A 78 -22.06 -9.27 13.04
C ALA A 78 -22.02 -10.39 11.99
N GLN A 79 -23.01 -10.46 11.09
CA GLN A 79 -23.02 -11.42 9.98
C GLN A 79 -21.88 -11.18 8.99
N LEU A 80 -21.55 -9.93 8.70
CA LEU A 80 -20.42 -9.59 7.84
C LEU A 80 -19.09 -9.98 8.48
N GLU A 81 -18.90 -9.69 9.78
CA GLU A 81 -17.70 -10.09 10.52
C GLU A 81 -17.51 -11.62 10.51
N ASP A 82 -18.57 -12.37 10.78
CA ASP A 82 -18.55 -13.84 10.76
C ASP A 82 -18.20 -14.37 9.36
N ALA A 83 -18.84 -13.84 8.31
CA ALA A 83 -18.56 -14.24 6.92
C ALA A 83 -17.11 -13.94 6.51
N LEU A 84 -16.55 -12.80 6.91
CA LEU A 84 -15.15 -12.46 6.65
C LEU A 84 -14.19 -13.39 7.39
N TYR A 85 -14.50 -13.73 8.65
CA TYR A 85 -13.68 -14.62 9.46
C TYR A 85 -13.68 -16.05 8.90
N VAL A 86 -14.85 -16.61 8.64
CA VAL A 86 -15.01 -17.96 8.06
C VAL A 86 -14.33 -18.03 6.69
N GLY A 87 -14.57 -17.04 5.81
CA GLY A 87 -13.96 -17.01 4.48
C GLY A 87 -12.43 -16.94 4.54
N LEU A 88 -11.85 -16.21 5.50
CA LEU A 88 -10.42 -16.16 5.71
C LEU A 88 -9.86 -17.53 6.17
N GLN A 89 -10.54 -18.20 7.10
CA GLN A 89 -10.13 -19.52 7.58
C GLN A 89 -10.18 -20.56 6.45
N ASP A 90 -11.30 -20.62 5.72
CA ASP A 90 -11.49 -21.54 4.61
C ASP A 90 -10.45 -21.33 3.51
N TRP A 91 -10.15 -20.07 3.18
CA TRP A 91 -9.12 -19.72 2.21
C TRP A 91 -7.73 -20.13 2.69
N ALA A 92 -7.37 -19.86 3.94
CA ALA A 92 -6.07 -20.22 4.50
C ALA A 92 -5.87 -21.75 4.48
N ASP A 93 -6.88 -22.51 4.87
CA ASP A 93 -6.86 -23.97 4.81
C ASP A 93 -6.78 -24.50 3.37
N GLY A 94 -7.49 -23.85 2.43
CA GLY A 94 -7.45 -24.18 1.02
C GLY A 94 -6.05 -23.92 0.43
N LEU A 95 -5.44 -22.79 0.79
CA LEU A 95 -4.09 -22.44 0.36
C LEU A 95 -3.06 -23.45 0.87
N PHE A 96 -3.14 -23.84 2.15
CA PHE A 96 -2.22 -24.83 2.72
C PHE A 96 -2.37 -26.20 2.06
N ARG A 97 -3.60 -26.62 1.72
CA ARG A 97 -3.88 -27.94 1.15
C ARG A 97 -3.63 -28.03 -0.35
N PHE A 98 -3.82 -26.94 -1.09
CA PHE A 98 -3.93 -26.99 -2.56
C PHE A 98 -3.19 -25.87 -3.30
N ALA A 99 -2.23 -25.18 -2.68
CA ALA A 99 -1.45 -24.15 -3.36
C ALA A 99 -0.90 -24.68 -4.69
N SER A 100 -1.49 -24.19 -5.78
CA SER A 100 -1.11 -24.50 -7.15
C SER A 100 -0.31 -23.33 -7.71
N SER A 101 0.47 -23.55 -8.77
CA SER A 101 1.06 -22.43 -9.49
C SER A 101 -0.05 -21.52 -10.03
N ARG A 102 0.27 -20.23 -10.12
CA ARG A 102 -0.58 -19.24 -10.78
C ARG A 102 0.16 -18.78 -12.03
N ASP A 103 -0.14 -19.44 -13.14
CA ASP A 103 0.55 -19.20 -14.41
C ASP A 103 0.30 -17.78 -14.93
N ASP A 104 -0.88 -17.22 -14.65
CA ASP A 104 -1.21 -15.81 -14.91
C ASP A 104 -0.31 -14.82 -14.15
N LEU A 105 0.18 -15.22 -12.98
CA LEU A 105 1.08 -14.43 -12.14
C LEU A 105 2.56 -14.84 -12.27
N LEU A 106 2.84 -15.91 -13.01
CA LEU A 106 4.17 -16.53 -13.07
C LEU A 106 4.71 -16.85 -11.66
N MET A 107 3.84 -17.34 -10.78
CA MET A 107 4.17 -17.66 -9.39
C MET A 107 4.11 -19.17 -9.16
N ARG A 108 5.17 -19.71 -8.58
CA ARG A 108 5.15 -21.08 -8.03
C ARG A 108 4.33 -21.08 -6.74
N ALA A 109 3.78 -22.23 -6.37
CA ALA A 109 3.03 -22.41 -5.12
C ALA A 109 3.77 -21.84 -3.88
N ARG A 110 5.09 -22.06 -3.80
CA ARG A 110 5.93 -21.52 -2.72
C ARG A 110 5.94 -19.99 -2.66
N ASP A 111 5.95 -19.32 -3.82
CA ASP A 111 6.02 -17.85 -3.88
C ASP A 111 4.67 -17.25 -3.44
N ILE A 112 3.57 -17.92 -3.76
CA ILE A 112 2.22 -17.56 -3.31
C ILE A 112 2.13 -17.71 -1.80
N LEU A 113 2.64 -18.82 -1.26
CA LEU A 113 2.67 -19.04 0.19
C LEU A 113 3.52 -17.97 0.89
N SER A 114 4.72 -17.67 0.40
CA SER A 114 5.57 -16.62 0.98
C SER A 114 4.92 -15.24 0.91
N TYR A 115 4.29 -14.89 -0.22
CA TYR A 115 3.58 -13.62 -0.36
C TYR A 115 2.42 -13.50 0.65
N THR A 116 1.59 -14.54 0.73
CA THR A 116 0.40 -14.55 1.61
C THR A 116 0.73 -14.57 3.09
N GLN A 117 1.84 -15.20 3.48
CA GLN A 117 2.37 -15.17 4.86
C GLN A 117 2.84 -13.78 5.29
N GLY A 118 3.20 -12.91 4.34
CA GLY A 118 3.56 -11.52 4.61
C GLY A 118 2.35 -10.62 4.90
N ILE A 119 1.13 -11.08 4.63
CA ILE A 119 -0.09 -10.28 4.77
C ILE A 119 -0.70 -10.47 6.16
N ARG A 120 -1.05 -9.35 6.80
CA ARG A 120 -1.82 -9.32 8.04
C ARG A 120 -3.27 -8.99 7.72
N TYR A 121 -4.19 -9.86 8.13
CA TYR A 121 -5.62 -9.74 7.84
C TYR A 121 -6.43 -9.08 8.96
N PHE A 122 -5.84 -8.91 10.14
CA PHE A 122 -6.49 -8.31 11.31
C PHE A 122 -5.96 -6.91 11.57
N SER A 123 -6.87 -5.98 11.87
CA SER A 123 -6.55 -4.61 12.22
C SER A 123 -6.35 -4.50 13.73
N GLY A 124 -5.08 -4.41 14.17
CA GLY A 124 -4.69 -4.22 15.56
C GLY A 124 -4.29 -2.78 15.88
N ARG A 125 -3.73 -2.58 17.08
CA ARG A 125 -3.19 -1.27 17.49
C ARG A 125 -2.09 -0.75 16.56
N PRO A 126 -1.13 -1.56 16.08
CA PRO A 126 -0.11 -1.08 15.13
C PRO A 126 -0.70 -0.61 13.81
N GLU A 127 -1.66 -1.35 13.26
CA GLU A 127 -2.34 -1.03 12.00
C GLU A 127 -3.15 0.28 12.13
N GLN A 128 -3.88 0.46 13.24
CA GLN A 128 -4.59 1.71 13.53
C GLN A 128 -3.65 2.92 13.66
N ARG A 129 -2.51 2.76 14.33
CA ARG A 129 -1.48 3.80 14.44
C ARG A 129 -0.90 4.17 13.07
N SER A 130 -0.63 3.16 12.25
CA SER A 130 -0.12 3.35 10.90
C SER A 130 -1.09 4.15 10.03
N MET A 131 -2.38 3.79 10.07
CA MET A 131 -3.43 4.52 9.35
C MET A 131 -3.56 5.98 9.81
N ALA A 132 -3.46 6.23 11.12
CA ALA A 132 -3.48 7.59 11.66
C ALA A 132 -2.27 8.41 11.19
N LEU A 133 -1.06 7.82 11.26
CA LEU A 133 0.16 8.47 10.78
C LEU A 133 0.10 8.76 9.27
N PHE A 134 -0.40 7.81 8.48
CA PHE A 134 -0.59 8.01 7.04
C PHE A 134 -1.51 9.20 6.75
N ARG A 135 -2.61 9.36 7.50
CA ARG A 135 -3.50 10.52 7.37
C ARG A 135 -2.80 11.83 7.71
N GLN A 136 -2.00 11.88 8.78
CA GLN A 136 -1.21 13.07 9.12
C GLN A 136 -0.26 13.46 7.99
N TYR A 137 0.42 12.48 7.38
CA TYR A 137 1.28 12.76 6.23
C TYR A 137 0.51 13.22 5.00
N LEU A 138 -0.69 12.69 4.76
CA LEU A 138 -1.57 13.21 3.70
C LEU A 138 -1.95 14.68 3.97
N GLU A 139 -2.29 15.04 5.20
CA GLU A 139 -2.64 16.42 5.56
C GLU A 139 -1.45 17.37 5.34
N GLN A 140 -0.24 16.95 5.72
CA GLN A 140 0.98 17.72 5.48
C GLN A 140 1.25 17.97 3.99
N LEU A 141 0.99 16.99 3.13
CA LEU A 141 1.15 17.16 1.68
C LEU A 141 0.15 18.15 1.06
N HIS A 142 -1.06 18.23 1.61
CA HIS A 142 -2.13 19.09 1.09
C HIS A 142 -2.20 20.45 1.79
N THR A 143 -1.38 20.68 2.82
CA THR A 143 -1.23 22.00 3.42
C THR A 143 -0.31 22.84 2.52
N PRO A 144 -0.76 23.99 2.00
CA PRO A 144 0.13 24.88 1.26
C PRO A 144 1.31 25.27 2.16
N LEU A 145 2.53 25.13 1.65
CA LEU A 145 3.68 25.81 2.25
C LEU A 145 3.37 27.31 2.20
N GLU A 146 3.20 27.95 3.36
CA GLU A 146 3.24 29.41 3.36
C GLU A 146 4.58 29.85 2.76
N PRO A 147 4.61 30.86 1.87
CA PRO A 147 5.86 31.36 1.33
C PRO A 147 6.74 31.78 2.51
N SER A 148 7.96 31.23 2.55
CA SER A 148 8.99 31.66 3.50
C SER A 148 9.14 33.17 3.38
N GLY A 149 9.00 33.89 4.49
CA GLY A 149 8.95 35.36 4.56
C GLY A 149 10.22 36.12 4.14
N ASP A 150 11.05 35.54 3.28
CA ASP A 150 12.26 36.16 2.73
C ASP A 150 12.06 36.80 1.33
N GLU A 151 10.87 36.71 0.72
CA GLU A 151 10.57 37.39 -0.57
C GLU A 151 9.83 38.74 -0.44
N MET A 152 9.82 39.35 0.75
CA MET A 152 9.18 40.66 1.00
C MET A 152 10.18 41.82 1.13
N ALA A 153 11.40 41.66 0.63
CA ALA A 153 12.42 42.70 0.70
C ALA A 153 13.17 42.90 -0.62
N GLU A 154 12.46 43.28 -1.69
CA GLU A 154 13.08 43.97 -2.83
C GLU A 154 12.02 44.71 -3.67
N GLU A 155 11.45 45.78 -3.10
CA GLU A 155 10.97 46.91 -3.88
C GLU A 155 11.48 48.21 -3.23
N HIS A 156 12.50 48.79 -3.85
CA HIS A 156 12.90 50.20 -3.72
C HIS A 156 13.28 50.73 -5.10
#